data_AF-A0A1I7EEH5-F1
#
_entry.id   AF-A0A1I7EEH5-F1
#
_cell.length_a   1.000
_cell.length_b   1.000
_cell.length_c   1.000
_cell.angle_alpha   90.00
_cell.angle_beta   90.00
_cell.angle_gamma   90.00
#
_symmetry.space_group_name_H-M   'P 1'
#
loop_
_entity.id
_entity.type
_entity.pdbx_description
1 polymer ?
#
loop_
_entity_poly.entity_id
_entity_poly.type
_entity_poly.pdbx_seq_one_letter_code
_entity_poly.pdbx_strand_id
1 'polypeptide(L)'
;MLALDPDVEQPVEIVDQQERWIASAMIIQQYQFVSSAIYALYWISDNPSRIIERAEDHATVKARLFDRVARCWELMGAQLRPGSYLLGEDLSVLDHYVATASRWSPGRLRFYEVAPGLAETVRRVDADPRLTAIWAERSPFTQGWER
;
A
#
# COMPACT_ATOMS: atom_id res chain seq x y z
N MET A 1 15.78 2.94 37.04
CA MET A 1 15.64 2.60 35.61
C MET A 1 16.85 1.76 35.25
N LEU A 2 16.75 0.43 35.41
CA LEU A 2 17.84 -0.49 35.11
C LEU A 2 17.96 -0.57 33.58
N ALA A 3 19.07 -0.05 33.04
CA ALA A 3 19.44 -0.31 31.66
C ALA A 3 19.71 -1.81 31.53
N LEU A 4 19.09 -2.46 30.55
CA LEU A 4 19.39 -3.84 30.20
C LEU A 4 20.86 -3.91 29.77
N ASP A 5 21.59 -4.90 30.30
CA ASP A 5 22.98 -5.18 29.95
C ASP A 5 23.07 -5.58 28.46
N PRO A 6 23.82 -4.85 27.63
CA PRO A 6 23.90 -5.10 26.19
C PRO A 6 24.55 -6.45 25.83
N ASP A 7 25.23 -7.10 26.77
CA ASP A 7 25.96 -8.37 26.54
C ASP A 7 25.14 -9.62 26.95
N VAL A 8 23.91 -9.46 27.44
CA VAL A 8 23.02 -10.59 27.74
C VAL A 8 22.24 -10.98 26.48
N GLU A 9 22.63 -12.09 25.86
CA GLU A 9 21.90 -12.69 24.75
C GLU A 9 20.45 -12.96 25.17
N GLN A 10 19.51 -12.29 24.49
CA GLN A 10 18.08 -12.41 24.77
C GLN A 10 17.62 -13.83 24.38
N PRO A 11 16.72 -14.46 25.15
CA PRO A 11 16.10 -15.72 24.75
C PRO A 11 15.47 -15.60 23.34
N VAL A 12 15.68 -16.60 22.48
CA VAL A 12 15.17 -16.65 21.10
C VAL A 12 13.66 -16.34 21.03
N GLU A 13 12.88 -16.84 21.98
CA GLU A 13 11.43 -16.60 22.06
C GLU A 13 11.07 -15.12 22.27
N ILE A 14 11.92 -14.34 22.95
CA ILE A 14 11.72 -12.89 23.15
C ILE A 14 12.04 -12.13 21.87
N VAL A 15 13.10 -12.52 21.16
CA VAL A 15 13.48 -11.93 19.87
C VAL A 15 12.38 -12.19 18.84
N ASP A 16 11.90 -13.43 18.72
CA ASP A 16 10.81 -13.78 17.80
C ASP A 16 9.51 -13.01 18.11
N GLN A 17 9.16 -12.87 19.39
CA GLN A 17 8.01 -12.07 19.79
C GLN A 17 8.19 -10.60 19.43
N GLN A 18 9.37 -10.03 19.68
CA GLN A 18 9.67 -8.65 19.35
C GLN A 18 9.59 -8.40 17.84
N GLU A 19 10.12 -9.28 17.01
CA GLU A 19 10.02 -9.20 15.55
C GLU A 19 8.56 -9.25 15.08
N ARG A 20 7.74 -10.13 15.66
CA ARG A 20 6.30 -10.19 15.36
C ARG A 20 5.55 -8.92 15.76
N TRP A 21 5.91 -8.30 16.87
CA TRP A 21 5.34 -7.02 17.29
C TRP A 21 5.72 -5.88 16.33
N ILE A 22 6.98 -5.83 15.92
CA ILE A 22 7.48 -4.84 14.95
C ILE A 22 6.74 -5.00 13.62
N ALA A 23 6.62 -6.23 13.11
CA ALA A 23 5.89 -6.51 11.88
C ALA A 23 4.42 -6.08 12.00
N SER A 24 3.75 -6.43 13.10
CA SER A 24 2.35 -6.04 13.34
C SER A 24 2.17 -4.52 13.43
N ALA A 25 3.07 -3.82 14.10
CA ALA A 25 3.06 -2.36 14.17
C ALA A 25 3.25 -1.73 12.79
N MET A 26 4.15 -2.29 11.96
CA MET A 26 4.37 -1.82 10.61
C MET A 26 3.15 -2.04 9.70
N ILE A 27 2.47 -3.19 9.83
CA ILE A 27 1.18 -3.43 9.14
C ILE A 27 0.19 -2.32 9.49
N ILE A 28 -0.04 -2.08 10.78
CA ILE A 28 -1.03 -1.09 11.23
C ILE A 28 -0.65 0.32 10.75
N GLN A 29 0.62 0.70 10.89
CA GLN A 29 1.12 2.00 10.46
C GLN A 29 0.88 2.23 8.96
N GLN A 30 1.28 1.27 8.13
CA GLN A 30 1.16 1.40 6.67
C GLN A 30 -0.31 1.29 6.22
N TYR A 31 -1.11 0.43 6.86
CA TYR A 31 -2.54 0.34 6.59
C TYR A 31 -3.25 1.67 6.89
N GLN A 32 -2.92 2.29 8.02
CA GLN A 32 -3.44 3.61 8.39
C GLN A 32 -2.95 4.69 7.42
N PHE A 33 -1.69 4.65 7.00
CA PHE A 33 -1.14 5.58 6.01
C PHE A 33 -1.90 5.48 4.68
N VAL A 34 -2.06 4.29 4.10
CA VAL A 34 -2.80 4.11 2.85
C VAL A 34 -4.26 4.56 3.03
N SER A 35 -4.91 4.21 4.14
CA SER A 35 -6.30 4.58 4.38
C SER A 35 -6.51 6.10 4.50
N SER A 36 -5.65 6.79 5.25
CA SER A 36 -5.82 8.22 5.55
C SER A 36 -5.18 9.15 4.52
N ALA A 37 -4.08 8.75 3.90
CA ALA A 37 -3.33 9.59 2.96
C ALA A 37 -3.64 9.30 1.49
N ILE A 38 -4.28 8.16 1.18
CA ILE A 38 -4.60 7.73 -0.19
C ILE A 38 -6.10 7.49 -0.34
N TYR A 39 -6.68 6.50 0.35
CA TYR A 39 -8.10 6.16 0.20
C TYR A 39 -9.03 7.35 0.47
N ALA A 40 -8.72 8.16 1.48
CA ALA A 40 -9.48 9.35 1.83
C ALA A 40 -9.52 10.44 0.73
N LEU A 41 -8.71 10.35 -0.33
CA LEU A 41 -8.75 11.30 -1.45
C LEU A 41 -9.77 10.87 -2.52
N TYR A 42 -10.17 9.60 -2.57
CA TYR A 42 -11.00 9.07 -3.64
C TYR A 42 -12.45 9.56 -3.59
N TRP A 43 -13.02 9.82 -2.42
CA TRP A 43 -14.38 10.36 -2.36
C TRP A 43 -14.49 11.77 -2.99
N ILE A 44 -13.38 12.52 -3.06
CA ILE A 44 -13.29 13.81 -3.75
C ILE A 44 -12.99 13.58 -5.23
N SER A 45 -12.00 12.74 -5.59
CA SER A 45 -11.62 12.53 -7.00
C SER A 45 -12.68 11.79 -7.83
N ASP A 46 -13.50 10.95 -7.18
CA ASP A 46 -14.64 10.26 -7.78
C ASP A 46 -15.81 11.20 -8.07
N ASN A 47 -16.02 12.19 -7.20
CA ASN A 47 -17.02 13.22 -7.41
C ASN A 47 -16.58 14.59 -6.85
N PRO A 48 -15.85 15.39 -7.65
CA PRO A 48 -15.35 16.68 -7.20
C PRO A 48 -16.45 17.68 -6.84
N SER A 49 -17.66 17.53 -7.36
CA SER A 49 -18.78 18.46 -7.11
C SER A 49 -19.24 18.49 -5.65
N ARG A 50 -18.82 17.51 -4.83
CA ARG A 50 -19.08 17.49 -3.39
C ARG A 50 -18.36 18.61 -2.63
N ILE A 51 -17.26 19.12 -3.18
CA ILE A 51 -16.38 20.11 -2.54
C ILE A 51 -16.12 21.31 -3.45
N ILE A 52 -16.05 21.09 -4.76
CA ILE A 52 -15.69 22.09 -5.75
C ILE A 52 -16.95 22.52 -6.52
N GLU A 53 -17.38 23.76 -6.31
CA GLU A 53 -18.59 24.32 -6.92
C GLU A 53 -18.46 24.45 -8.45
N ARG A 54 -17.35 25.03 -8.91
CA ARG A 54 -17.11 25.33 -10.32
C ARG A 54 -16.67 24.09 -11.08
N ALA A 55 -17.48 23.66 -12.05
CA ALA A 55 -17.24 22.45 -12.82
C ALA A 55 -15.94 22.50 -13.64
N GLU A 56 -15.55 23.70 -14.09
CA GLU A 56 -14.30 23.93 -14.82
C GLU A 56 -13.04 23.59 -14.00
N ASP A 57 -13.12 23.60 -12.66
CA ASP A 57 -11.98 23.32 -11.78
C ASP A 57 -11.84 21.82 -11.47
N HIS A 58 -12.86 21.00 -11.75
CA HIS A 58 -12.92 19.59 -11.34
C HIS A 58 -11.76 18.76 -11.89
N ALA A 59 -11.42 18.94 -13.16
CA ALA A 59 -10.34 18.20 -13.81
C ALA A 59 -8.97 18.54 -13.21
N THR A 60 -8.71 19.82 -12.97
CA THR A 60 -7.45 20.30 -12.36
C THR A 60 -7.29 19.79 -10.93
N VAL A 61 -8.37 19.84 -10.13
CA VAL A 61 -8.34 19.30 -8.76
C VAL A 61 -8.10 17.80 -8.77
N LYS A 62 -8.80 17.05 -9.63
CA LYS A 62 -8.60 15.60 -9.77
C LYS A 62 -7.16 15.23 -10.14
N ALA A 63 -6.55 15.95 -11.09
CA ALA A 63 -5.15 15.74 -11.46
C ALA A 63 -4.20 15.96 -10.25
N ARG A 64 -4.38 17.05 -9.50
CA ARG A 64 -3.57 17.34 -8.30
C ARG A 64 -3.74 16.30 -7.19
N LEU A 65 -4.95 15.76 -7.02
CA LEU A 65 -5.20 14.67 -6.07
C LEU A 65 -4.45 13.40 -6.49
N PHE A 66 -4.42 13.07 -7.79
CA PHE A 66 -3.66 11.93 -8.28
C PHE A 66 -2.14 12.13 -8.17
N ASP A 67 -1.63 13.34 -8.37
CA ASP A 67 -0.22 13.66 -8.09
C ASP A 67 0.11 13.48 -6.59
N ARG A 68 -0.82 13.86 -5.70
CA ARG A 68 -0.68 13.63 -4.26
C ARG A 68 -0.67 12.14 -3.93
N VAL A 69 -1.56 11.34 -4.52
CA VAL A 69 -1.58 9.87 -4.36
C VAL A 69 -0.25 9.27 -4.83
N ALA A 70 0.24 9.69 -6.01
CA ALA A 70 1.52 9.23 -6.54
C ALA A 70 2.68 9.54 -5.58
N ARG A 71 2.72 10.74 -4.99
CA ARG A 71 3.72 11.10 -3.98
C ARG A 71 3.60 10.25 -2.71
N CYS A 72 2.40 9.88 -2.28
CA CYS A 72 2.22 8.99 -1.14
C CYS A 72 2.78 7.58 -1.43
N TRP A 73 2.58 7.05 -2.63
CA TRP A 73 3.17 5.78 -3.03
C TRP A 73 4.70 5.82 -3.06
N GLU A 74 5.29 6.88 -3.62
CA GLU A 74 6.73 7.10 -3.60
C GLU A 74 7.29 7.11 -2.17
N LEU A 75 6.63 7.84 -1.25
CA LEU A 75 7.02 7.90 0.16
C LEU A 75 6.95 6.52 0.84
N MET A 76 5.92 5.74 0.56
CA MET A 76 5.80 4.37 1.08
C MET A 76 6.92 3.48 0.52
N GLY A 77 7.17 3.54 -0.79
CA GLY A 77 8.23 2.79 -1.44
C GLY A 77 9.63 3.11 -0.90
N ALA A 78 9.89 4.37 -0.52
CA ALA A 78 11.15 4.77 0.09
C ALA A 78 11.35 4.24 1.52
N GLN A 79 10.26 4.06 2.27
CA GLN A 79 10.27 3.58 3.67
C GLN A 79 10.42 2.06 3.77
N LEU A 80 9.84 1.32 2.83
CA LEU A 80 9.81 -0.14 2.89
C LEU A 80 11.09 -0.77 2.31
N ARG A 81 11.37 -1.98 2.78
CA ARG A 81 12.39 -2.88 2.23
C ARG A 81 11.74 -4.26 2.04
N PRO A 82 11.03 -4.47 0.93
CA PRO A 82 10.30 -5.72 0.71
C PRO A 82 11.22 -6.94 0.61
N GLY A 83 10.74 -8.08 1.11
CA GLY A 83 11.27 -9.41 0.77
C GLY A 83 10.44 -10.00 -0.37
N SER A 84 9.95 -11.23 -0.21
CA SER A 84 8.89 -11.77 -1.09
C SER A 84 7.60 -10.95 -1.04
N TYR A 85 7.29 -10.33 0.09
CA TYR A 85 6.14 -9.48 0.37
C TYR A 85 6.58 -8.17 1.03
N LEU A 86 5.66 -7.22 1.23
CA LEU A 86 5.97 -5.84 1.61
C LEU A 86 6.77 -5.73 2.91
N LEU A 87 6.56 -6.68 3.84
CA LEU A 87 7.16 -6.66 5.18
C LEU A 87 8.01 -7.91 5.47
N GLY A 88 8.36 -8.71 4.45
CA GLY A 88 9.19 -9.90 4.63
C GLY A 88 8.78 -11.04 3.70
N GLU A 89 8.85 -12.28 4.18
CA GLU A 89 8.63 -13.48 3.35
C GLU A 89 7.19 -13.99 3.33
N ASP A 90 6.35 -13.50 4.23
CA ASP A 90 4.96 -13.93 4.36
C ASP A 90 3.97 -12.93 3.78
N LEU A 91 2.95 -13.45 3.09
CA LEU A 91 1.82 -12.65 2.60
C LEU A 91 1.04 -12.10 3.79
N SER A 92 0.82 -10.78 3.77
CA SER A 92 0.03 -10.09 4.79
C SER A 92 -1.21 -9.42 4.21
N VAL A 93 -2.09 -8.96 5.09
CA VAL A 93 -3.24 -8.14 4.70
C VAL A 93 -2.82 -6.82 4.04
N LEU A 94 -1.63 -6.29 4.38
CA LEU A 94 -1.10 -5.07 3.79
C LEU A 94 -0.80 -5.27 2.30
N ASP A 95 -0.24 -6.42 1.93
CA ASP A 95 0.05 -6.78 0.54
C ASP A 95 -1.21 -6.76 -0.32
N HIS A 96 -2.26 -7.44 0.15
CA HIS A 96 -3.55 -7.46 -0.55
C HIS A 96 -4.17 -6.06 -0.65
N TYR A 97 -4.08 -5.25 0.40
CA TYR A 97 -4.61 -3.90 0.40
C TYR A 97 -3.87 -2.98 -0.58
N VAL A 98 -2.53 -2.99 -0.56
CA VAL A 98 -1.70 -2.20 -1.49
C VAL A 98 -1.93 -2.66 -2.92
N ALA A 99 -1.96 -3.97 -3.18
CA ALA A 99 -2.23 -4.51 -4.50
C ALA A 99 -3.61 -4.05 -5.00
N THR A 100 -4.65 -4.10 -4.16
CA THR A 100 -5.98 -3.59 -4.53
C THR A 100 -5.96 -2.08 -4.79
N ALA A 101 -5.46 -1.30 -3.84
CA ALA A 101 -5.55 0.16 -3.86
C ALA A 101 -4.76 0.80 -5.00
N SER A 102 -3.62 0.21 -5.38
CA SER A 102 -2.82 0.72 -6.50
C SER A 102 -3.38 0.38 -7.88
N ARG A 103 -4.56 -0.26 -7.97
CA ARG A 103 -5.33 -0.45 -9.22
C ARG A 103 -6.27 0.71 -9.50
N TRP A 104 -6.60 1.49 -8.47
CA TRP A 104 -7.47 2.64 -8.61
C TRP A 104 -6.77 3.75 -9.41
N SER A 105 -7.56 4.60 -10.07
CA SER A 105 -7.02 5.71 -10.87
C SER A 105 -6.02 6.55 -10.06
N PRO A 106 -4.84 6.89 -10.61
CA PRO A 106 -4.47 6.86 -12.03
C PRO A 106 -4.00 5.50 -12.56
N GLY A 107 -4.05 4.44 -11.75
CA GLY A 107 -3.84 3.08 -12.21
C GLY A 107 -2.47 2.49 -11.88
N ARG A 108 -2.27 1.24 -12.30
CA ARG A 108 -1.12 0.43 -11.90
C ARG A 108 0.18 0.91 -12.53
N LEU A 109 0.14 1.37 -13.79
CA LEU A 109 1.33 1.91 -14.47
C LEU A 109 1.94 3.08 -13.70
N ARG A 110 1.12 4.04 -13.28
CA ARG A 110 1.61 5.19 -12.49
C ARG A 110 2.19 4.76 -11.14
N PHE A 111 1.61 3.75 -10.50
CA PHE A 111 2.17 3.18 -9.27
C PHE A 111 3.56 2.58 -9.49
N TYR A 112 3.76 1.79 -10.56
CA TYR A 112 5.06 1.21 -10.88
C TYR A 112 6.12 2.26 -11.18
N GLU A 113 5.75 3.36 -11.83
CA GLU A 113 6.67 4.47 -12.11
C GLU A 113 7.20 5.13 -10.84
N VAL A 114 6.32 5.42 -9.87
CA VAL A 114 6.67 6.23 -8.68
C VAL A 114 7.14 5.39 -7.50
N ALA A 115 6.78 4.10 -7.46
CA ALA A 115 7.17 3.16 -6.42
C ALA A 115 7.75 1.86 -7.02
N PRO A 116 8.81 1.93 -7.85
CA PRO A 116 9.32 0.77 -8.58
C PRO A 116 9.79 -0.36 -7.65
N GLY A 117 10.27 -0.03 -6.45
CA GLY A 117 10.68 -1.02 -5.44
C GLY A 117 9.54 -1.88 -4.89
N LEU A 118 8.28 -1.48 -5.08
CA LEU A 118 7.10 -2.25 -4.66
C LEU A 118 6.46 -3.03 -5.81
N ALA A 119 6.89 -2.78 -7.05
CA ALA A 119 6.22 -3.29 -8.24
C ALA A 119 6.20 -4.83 -8.28
N GLU A 120 7.35 -5.44 -7.98
CA GLU A 120 7.50 -6.89 -8.03
C GLU A 120 6.66 -7.60 -6.97
N THR A 121 6.61 -7.06 -5.75
CA THR A 121 5.74 -7.55 -4.69
C THR A 121 4.27 -7.51 -5.12
N VAL A 122 3.81 -6.39 -5.67
CA VAL A 122 2.41 -6.27 -6.10
C VAL A 122 2.08 -7.24 -7.25
N ARG A 123 2.98 -7.43 -8.22
CA ARG A 123 2.79 -8.45 -9.28
C ARG A 123 2.67 -9.86 -8.71
N ARG A 124 3.51 -10.19 -7.72
CA ARG A 124 3.46 -11.49 -7.03
C ARG A 124 2.12 -11.69 -6.33
N VAL A 125 1.60 -10.67 -5.66
CA VAL A 125 0.29 -10.70 -4.99
C VAL A 125 -0.85 -10.85 -5.99
N ASP A 126 -0.79 -10.17 -7.13
CA ASP A 126 -1.76 -10.31 -8.21
C ASP A 126 -1.79 -11.75 -8.77
N ALA A 127 -0.64 -12.44 -8.77
CA ALA A 127 -0.48 -13.82 -9.24
C ALA A 127 -0.60 -14.90 -8.13
N ASP A 128 -0.80 -14.53 -6.87
CA ASP A 128 -0.81 -15.49 -5.77
C ASP A 128 -2.03 -16.44 -5.87
N PRO A 129 -1.82 -17.77 -5.93
CA PRO A 129 -2.92 -18.74 -6.03
C PRO A 129 -3.95 -18.62 -4.91
N ARG A 130 -3.52 -18.24 -3.70
CA ARG A 130 -4.41 -18.06 -2.53
C ARG A 130 -5.41 -16.92 -2.74
N LEU A 131 -5.08 -15.95 -3.60
CA LEU A 131 -5.90 -14.78 -3.87
C LEU A 131 -6.71 -14.87 -5.18
N THR A 132 -6.58 -15.95 -5.94
CA THR A 132 -7.26 -16.10 -7.24
C THR A 132 -8.78 -15.95 -7.11
N ALA A 133 -9.40 -16.60 -6.12
CA ALA A 133 -10.84 -16.55 -5.93
C ALA A 133 -11.34 -15.13 -5.58
N ILE A 134 -10.64 -14.42 -4.68
CA ILE A 134 -11.04 -13.08 -4.28
C ILE A 134 -10.84 -12.07 -5.42
N TRP A 135 -9.79 -12.23 -6.24
CA TRP A 135 -9.61 -11.41 -7.43
C TRP A 135 -10.74 -11.62 -8.43
N ALA A 136 -11.10 -12.86 -8.73
CA ALA A 136 -12.22 -13.15 -9.63
C ALA A 136 -13.54 -12.55 -9.14
N GLU A 137 -13.81 -12.57 -7.83
CA GLU A 137 -15.07 -12.08 -7.25
C GLU A 137 -15.13 -10.55 -7.13
N ARG A 138 -14.04 -9.91 -6.66
CA ARG A 138 -14.08 -8.50 -6.23
C ARG A 138 -13.39 -7.53 -7.18
N SER A 139 -12.40 -7.99 -7.92
CA SER A 139 -11.61 -7.13 -8.79
C SER A 139 -11.00 -7.93 -9.94
N PRO A 140 -11.81 -8.43 -10.88
CA PRO A 140 -11.34 -9.33 -11.92
C PRO A 140 -10.29 -8.64 -12.80
N PHE A 141 -9.26 -9.39 -13.20
CA PHE A 141 -8.28 -8.92 -14.18
C PHE A 141 -8.93 -8.95 -15.56
N THR A 142 -8.94 -7.80 -16.23
CA THR A 142 -9.50 -7.63 -17.58
C THR A 142 -8.42 -7.10 -18.51
N GLN A 143 -8.63 -7.18 -19.83
CA GLN A 143 -7.65 -6.67 -20.78
C GLN A 143 -7.35 -5.18 -20.52
N GLY A 144 -6.07 -4.86 -20.34
CA GLY A 144 -5.63 -3.49 -20.04
C GLY A 144 -6.04 -2.99 -18.65
N TRP A 145 -6.17 -3.87 -17.66
CA TRP A 145 -6.48 -3.49 -16.28
C TRP A 145 -5.39 -2.66 -15.59
N GLU A 146 -4.15 -2.71 -16.11
CA GLU A 146 -3.02 -1.95 -15.55
C GLU A 146 -3.00 -0.46 -15.95
N ARG A 147 -3.87 -0.06 -16.88
CA ARG A 147 -3.95 1.30 -17.45
C ARG A 147 -3.84 2.41 -16.41
#